data_AF-A0A2L2WRK7-F1
#
_entry.id   AF-A0A2L2WRK7-F1
#
_cell.length_a   1.000
_cell.length_b   1.000
_cell.length_c   1.000
_cell.angle_alpha   90.00
_cell.angle_beta   90.00
_cell.angle_gamma   90.00
#
_symmetry.space_group_name_H-M   'P 1'
#
loop_
_entity.id
_entity.type
_entity.pdbx_description
1 polymer ?
#
loop_
_entity_poly.entity_id
_entity_poly.type
_entity_poly.pdbx_seq_one_letter_code
_entity_poly.pdbx_strand_id
1 'polypeptide(L)'
;MPKTQDRTSMARNIQYLVILAIAAVTTYGWNKYTYSDKSKDEIVKEENLIIAPKNYEVPRYRTNQPPEQILNRFSYTTSYNKTTKTPNWVGWVLTADHTDGEYARKGHSFIEDSDVSLPRALYTGQAEIPVHLLKFES
;
A
#
# COMPACT_ATOMS: atom_id res chain seq x y z
N MET A 1 72.01 6.18 -10.77
CA MET A 1 71.00 7.20 -10.39
C MET A 1 69.68 6.84 -11.03
N PRO A 2 68.63 6.43 -10.28
CA PRO A 2 67.32 6.20 -10.87
C PRO A 2 66.56 7.52 -10.97
N LYS A 3 65.94 7.77 -12.13
CA LYS A 3 65.12 8.96 -12.39
C LYS A 3 63.81 8.85 -11.61
N THR A 4 63.57 9.78 -10.68
CA THR A 4 62.30 9.91 -9.99
C THR A 4 61.25 10.37 -10.99
N GLN A 5 60.39 9.46 -11.43
CA GLN A 5 59.28 9.79 -12.33
C GLN A 5 58.28 10.69 -11.58
N ASP A 6 57.97 11.82 -12.19
CA ASP A 6 57.25 12.94 -11.57
C ASP A 6 55.82 12.54 -11.17
N ARG A 7 55.58 12.42 -9.86
CA ARG A 7 54.31 11.96 -9.26
C ARG A 7 53.13 12.86 -9.62
N THR A 8 53.38 14.10 -10.00
CA THR A 8 52.37 15.07 -10.42
C THR A 8 51.78 14.73 -11.79
N SER A 9 52.60 14.21 -12.72
CA SER A 9 52.15 13.75 -14.04
C SER A 9 51.32 12.46 -13.96
N MET A 10 51.72 11.54 -13.08
CA MET A 10 50.95 10.32 -12.79
C MET A 10 49.61 10.65 -12.15
N ALA A 11 49.57 11.55 -11.16
CA ALA A 11 48.32 11.92 -10.49
C ALA A 11 47.30 12.53 -11.45
N ARG A 12 47.74 13.39 -12.37
CA ARG A 12 46.86 14.00 -13.39
C ARG A 12 46.33 12.98 -14.40
N ASN A 13 47.17 12.02 -14.83
CA ASN A 13 46.75 10.95 -15.74
C ASN A 13 45.77 9.98 -15.05
N ILE A 14 46.01 9.63 -13.78
CA ILE A 14 45.09 8.81 -12.98
C ILE A 14 43.76 9.54 -12.78
N GLN A 15 43.79 10.85 -12.52
CA GLN A 15 42.57 11.66 -12.39
C GLN A 15 41.76 11.68 -13.69
N TYR A 16 42.42 11.77 -14.86
CA TYR A 16 41.74 11.66 -16.15
C TYR A 16 41.10 10.27 -16.36
N LEU A 17 41.77 9.19 -15.94
CA LEU A 17 41.22 7.82 -16.05
C LEU A 17 40.00 7.62 -15.14
N VAL A 18 40.00 8.20 -13.93
CA VAL A 18 38.86 8.14 -13.00
C VAL A 18 37.66 8.90 -13.56
N ILE A 19 37.85 10.09 -14.12
CA ILE A 19 36.77 10.88 -14.74
C ILE A 19 36.20 10.15 -15.96
N LEU A 20 37.05 9.52 -16.79
CA LEU A 20 36.62 8.81 -17.99
C LEU A 20 35.83 7.54 -17.64
N ALA A 21 36.19 6.84 -16.55
CA ALA A 21 35.41 5.73 -16.02
C ALA A 21 34.04 6.18 -15.49
N ILE A 22 33.96 7.30 -14.78
CA ILE A 22 32.67 7.85 -14.29
C ILE A 22 31.80 8.28 -15.47
N ALA A 23 32.38 8.94 -16.49
CA ALA A 23 31.66 9.34 -17.71
C ALA A 23 31.16 8.13 -18.50
N ALA A 24 31.93 7.04 -18.56
CA ALA A 24 31.46 5.78 -19.13
C ALA A 24 30.30 5.20 -18.30
N VAL A 25 30.40 5.17 -16.96
CA VAL A 25 29.31 4.68 -16.11
C VAL A 25 28.06 5.55 -16.23
N THR A 26 28.16 6.87 -16.39
CA THR A 26 26.99 7.73 -16.59
C THR A 26 26.38 7.57 -17.98
N THR A 27 27.19 7.51 -19.04
CA THR A 27 26.69 7.34 -20.42
C THR A 27 26.16 5.94 -20.71
N TYR A 28 26.80 4.89 -20.20
CA TYR A 28 26.35 3.51 -20.37
C TYR A 28 25.33 3.09 -19.30
N GLY A 29 25.38 3.66 -18.09
CA GLY A 29 24.53 3.27 -16.96
C GLY A 29 23.18 3.98 -16.89
N TRP A 30 23.05 5.23 -17.36
CA TRP A 30 21.78 5.97 -17.29
C TRP A 30 20.62 5.27 -17.99
N ASN A 31 20.90 4.48 -19.03
CA ASN A 31 19.89 3.79 -19.81
C ASN A 31 19.33 2.52 -19.14
N LYS A 32 19.95 2.05 -18.04
CA LYS A 32 19.47 0.88 -17.28
C LYS A 32 18.99 1.20 -15.87
N TYR A 33 19.44 2.29 -15.26
CA TYR A 33 18.95 2.71 -13.95
C TYR A 33 17.55 3.32 -13.98
N THR A 34 17.07 3.72 -15.16
CA THR A 34 15.75 4.34 -15.32
C THR A 34 14.70 3.41 -15.95
N TYR A 35 15.01 2.12 -16.09
CA TYR A 35 14.13 1.10 -16.69
C TYR A 35 13.83 -0.04 -15.71
N SER A 36 13.29 0.29 -14.54
CA SER A 36 12.68 -0.68 -13.62
C SER A 36 11.86 0.06 -12.56
N ASP A 37 10.87 0.84 -12.98
CA ASP A 37 9.81 1.30 -12.06
C ASP A 37 8.53 1.69 -12.82
N LYS A 38 8.68 2.24 -14.03
CA LYS A 38 7.54 2.64 -14.88
C LYS A 38 6.57 1.50 -15.21
N SER A 39 7.04 0.25 -15.40
CA SER A 39 6.13 -0.86 -15.73
C SER A 39 5.23 -1.25 -14.56
N LYS A 40 5.67 -1.11 -13.30
CA LYS A 40 4.82 -1.41 -12.16
C LYS A 40 3.78 -0.31 -11.94
N ASP A 41 4.18 0.96 -12.09
CA ASP A 41 3.27 2.09 -11.95
C ASP A 41 2.24 2.18 -13.10
N GLU A 42 2.61 1.78 -14.33
CA GLU A 42 1.70 1.70 -15.48
C GLU A 42 0.78 0.48 -15.40
N ILE A 43 1.27 -0.70 -14.98
CA ILE A 43 0.42 -1.89 -14.76
C ILE A 43 -0.57 -1.64 -13.61
N VAL A 44 -0.13 -1.01 -12.51
CA VAL A 44 -1.00 -0.60 -11.40
C VAL A 44 -1.99 0.49 -11.83
N LYS A 45 -1.64 1.36 -12.79
CA LYS A 45 -2.58 2.36 -13.34
C LYS A 45 -3.58 1.76 -14.33
N GLU A 46 -3.19 0.83 -15.20
CA GLU A 46 -4.11 0.19 -16.14
C GLU A 46 -5.07 -0.78 -15.44
N GLU A 47 -4.61 -1.51 -14.42
CA GLU A 47 -5.48 -2.30 -13.54
C GLU A 47 -6.48 -1.39 -12.81
N ASN A 48 -6.05 -0.19 -12.37
CA ASN A 48 -6.94 0.84 -11.81
C ASN A 48 -7.78 1.61 -12.85
N LEU A 49 -7.51 1.49 -14.16
CA LEU A 49 -8.31 2.11 -15.24
C LEU A 49 -9.43 1.17 -15.71
N ILE A 50 -9.21 -0.15 -15.68
CA ILE A 50 -10.27 -1.16 -15.93
C ILE A 50 -11.26 -1.19 -14.76
N ILE A 51 -10.83 -0.79 -13.57
CA ILE A 51 -11.69 -0.45 -12.44
C ILE A 51 -11.72 1.08 -12.29
N ALA A 52 -12.12 1.80 -13.34
CA ALA A 52 -12.76 3.09 -13.10
C ALA A 52 -13.78 2.85 -11.98
N PRO A 53 -13.69 3.55 -10.82
CA PRO A 53 -14.50 3.21 -9.67
C PRO A 53 -15.93 3.17 -10.16
N LYS A 54 -16.52 1.96 -10.17
CA LYS A 54 -17.92 1.81 -10.51
C LYS A 54 -18.62 2.74 -9.53
N ASN A 55 -19.23 3.80 -10.05
CA ASN A 55 -19.76 4.92 -9.27
C ASN A 55 -20.97 4.42 -8.47
N TYR A 56 -20.72 3.57 -7.47
CA TYR A 56 -21.70 3.11 -6.53
C TYR A 56 -22.10 4.30 -5.70
N GLU A 57 -23.40 4.53 -5.60
CA GLU A 57 -23.92 5.57 -4.72
C GLU A 57 -23.56 5.20 -3.28
N VAL A 58 -22.83 6.09 -2.62
CA VAL A 58 -22.46 5.94 -1.22
C VAL A 58 -23.32 6.86 -0.36
N PRO A 59 -23.69 6.44 0.85
CA PRO A 59 -24.36 7.31 1.80
C PRO A 59 -23.54 8.57 2.05
N ARG A 60 -24.20 9.73 2.04
CA ARG A 60 -23.60 11.01 2.43
C ARG A 60 -24.44 11.64 3.53
N TYR A 61 -23.78 12.01 4.62
CA TYR A 61 -24.41 12.77 5.71
C TYR A 61 -24.75 14.17 5.22
N ARG A 62 -26.01 14.59 5.44
CA ARG A 62 -26.46 15.96 5.10
C ARG A 62 -26.03 16.98 6.16
N THR A 63 -25.99 16.57 7.42
CA THR A 63 -25.59 17.38 8.58
C THR A 63 -24.88 16.48 9.59
N ASN A 64 -24.03 17.07 10.45
CA ASN A 64 -23.29 16.38 11.53
C ASN A 64 -22.53 15.12 11.07
N GLN A 65 -21.67 15.26 10.06
CA GLN A 65 -20.86 14.14 9.57
C GLN A 65 -19.92 13.62 10.68
N PRO A 66 -20.01 12.33 11.05
CA PRO A 66 -19.08 11.72 11.99
C PRO A 66 -17.69 11.61 11.36
N PRO A 67 -16.62 11.44 12.17
CA PRO A 67 -15.30 11.11 11.64
C PRO A 67 -15.36 9.90 10.69
N GLU A 68 -14.82 10.08 9.49
CA GLU A 68 -14.96 9.13 8.39
C GLU A 68 -13.67 9.06 7.57
N GLN A 69 -13.26 7.82 7.27
CA GLN A 69 -12.28 7.48 6.26
C GLN A 69 -12.94 6.52 5.27
N ILE A 70 -13.08 6.93 4.00
CA ILE A 70 -13.61 6.06 2.95
C ILE A 70 -12.53 5.05 2.56
N LEU A 71 -12.86 3.77 2.68
CA LEU A 71 -12.01 2.64 2.30
C LEU A 71 -12.67 1.91 1.12
N ASN A 72 -12.00 1.93 -0.03
CA ASN A 72 -12.40 1.13 -1.19
C ASN A 72 -11.63 -0.19 -1.15
N ARG A 73 -12.35 -1.31 -1.17
CA ARG A 73 -11.80 -2.67 -1.21
C ARG A 73 -12.38 -3.40 -2.41
N PHE A 74 -11.78 -4.53 -2.75
CA PHE A 74 -12.21 -5.33 -3.89
C PHE A 74 -13.70 -5.69 -3.84
N SER A 75 -14.21 -6.12 -2.68
CA SER A 75 -15.59 -6.62 -2.53
C SER A 75 -16.57 -5.62 -1.90
N TYR A 76 -16.07 -4.54 -1.28
CA TYR A 76 -16.91 -3.57 -0.58
C TYR A 76 -16.25 -2.19 -0.48
N THR A 77 -17.08 -1.18 -0.23
CA THR A 77 -16.65 0.15 0.20
C THR A 77 -17.20 0.42 1.59
N THR A 78 -16.42 1.05 2.47
CA THR A 78 -16.89 1.39 3.81
C THR A 78 -16.45 2.78 4.24
N SER A 79 -17.28 3.40 5.07
CA SER A 79 -16.93 4.56 5.88
C SER A 79 -16.41 4.08 7.23
N TYR A 80 -15.10 4.17 7.44
CA TYR A 80 -14.47 3.75 8.68
C TYR A 80 -14.30 4.93 9.66
N ASN A 81 -14.66 4.72 10.92
CA ASN A 81 -14.48 5.70 11.98
C ASN A 81 -13.29 5.31 12.88
N LYS A 82 -12.19 6.07 12.80
CA LYS A 82 -10.98 5.82 13.59
C LYS A 82 -11.20 5.96 15.09
N THR A 83 -12.15 6.78 15.51
CA THR A 83 -12.44 7.05 16.93
C THR A 83 -13.14 5.85 17.56
N THR A 84 -14.17 5.31 16.91
CA THR A 84 -14.92 4.14 17.41
C THR A 84 -14.30 2.81 17.00
N LYS A 85 -13.36 2.82 16.05
CA LYS A 85 -12.72 1.64 15.44
C LYS A 85 -13.72 0.72 14.73
N THR A 86 -14.86 1.26 14.31
CA THR A 86 -15.93 0.54 13.62
C THR A 86 -16.34 1.31 12.36
N PRO A 87 -16.91 0.63 11.35
CA PRO A 87 -17.50 1.34 10.24
C PRO A 87 -18.77 2.08 10.66
N ASN A 88 -18.98 3.27 10.11
CA ASN A 88 -20.27 3.96 10.18
C ASN A 88 -21.26 3.29 9.19
N TRP A 89 -20.80 2.91 8.01
CA TRP A 89 -21.58 2.15 7.01
C TRP A 89 -20.68 1.28 6.13
N VAL A 90 -21.25 0.23 5.52
CA VAL A 90 -20.61 -0.64 4.53
C VAL A 90 -21.54 -0.80 3.34
N GLY A 91 -21.03 -0.53 2.14
CA GLY A 91 -21.69 -0.74 0.86
C GLY A 91 -20.98 -1.84 0.06
N TRP A 92 -21.75 -2.72 -0.57
CA TRP A 92 -21.24 -3.87 -1.31
C TRP A 92 -22.23 -4.21 -2.42
N VAL A 93 -21.72 -4.81 -3.48
CA VAL A 93 -22.54 -5.25 -4.61
C VAL A 93 -22.20 -6.70 -4.93
N LEU A 94 -23.21 -7.56 -4.84
CA LEU A 94 -23.13 -8.94 -5.25
C LEU A 94 -23.48 -9.05 -6.74
N THR A 95 -22.56 -9.58 -7.52
CA THR A 95 -22.81 -10.08 -8.87
C THR A 95 -22.84 -11.61 -8.82
N ALA A 96 -23.38 -12.27 -9.85
CA ALA A 96 -23.34 -13.73 -9.93
C ALA A 96 -21.89 -14.26 -9.81
N ASP A 97 -20.95 -13.56 -10.45
CA ASP A 97 -19.51 -13.88 -10.40
C ASP A 97 -18.90 -13.80 -8.99
N HIS A 98 -19.50 -13.04 -8.06
CA HIS A 98 -19.03 -12.91 -6.67
C HIS A 98 -19.60 -13.98 -5.72
N THR A 99 -20.51 -14.84 -6.19
CA THR A 99 -21.18 -15.83 -5.33
C THR A 99 -20.44 -17.16 -5.21
N ASP A 100 -19.44 -17.38 -6.06
CA ASP A 100 -18.63 -18.59 -6.09
C ASP A 100 -17.14 -18.26 -6.16
N GLY A 101 -16.28 -19.21 -5.77
CA GLY A 101 -14.84 -19.03 -5.79
C GLY A 101 -14.09 -20.00 -4.89
N GLU A 102 -12.78 -20.06 -5.08
CA GLU A 102 -11.90 -21.02 -4.39
C GLU A 102 -11.62 -20.64 -2.92
N TYR A 103 -12.00 -19.43 -2.50
CA TYR A 103 -11.69 -18.89 -1.17
C TYR A 103 -12.78 -19.25 -0.14
N ALA A 104 -12.52 -20.29 0.65
CA ALA A 104 -13.36 -20.65 1.77
C ALA A 104 -13.26 -19.65 2.94
N ARG A 105 -14.38 -19.35 3.61
CA ARG A 105 -14.38 -18.52 4.83
C ARG A 105 -13.86 -19.27 6.07
N LYS A 106 -13.94 -20.61 6.06
CA LYS A 106 -13.56 -21.45 7.19
C LYS A 106 -12.03 -21.53 7.30
N GLY A 107 -11.50 -21.35 8.51
CA GLY A 107 -10.07 -21.51 8.79
C GLY A 107 -9.27 -20.21 8.78
N HIS A 108 -9.90 -19.06 8.51
CA HIS A 108 -9.28 -17.74 8.61
C HIS A 108 -9.73 -17.03 9.90
N SER A 109 -8.77 -16.65 10.73
CA SER A 109 -9.03 -15.80 11.90
C SER A 109 -9.27 -14.35 11.47
N PHE A 110 -9.99 -13.59 12.31
CA PHE A 110 -10.09 -12.14 12.12
C PHE A 110 -8.71 -11.51 12.22
N ILE A 111 -8.39 -10.65 11.25
CA ILE A 111 -7.14 -9.91 11.17
C ILE A 111 -7.43 -8.41 11.20
N GLU A 112 -6.45 -7.65 11.67
CA GLU A 112 -6.51 -6.20 11.66
C GLU A 112 -6.37 -5.65 10.24
N ASP A 113 -6.99 -4.50 9.98
CA ASP A 113 -6.79 -3.77 8.72
C ASP A 113 -5.46 -2.99 8.77
N SER A 114 -4.40 -3.60 8.23
CA SER A 114 -3.05 -3.02 8.17
C SER A 114 -2.95 -1.77 7.29
N ASP A 115 -3.89 -1.57 6.35
CA ASP A 115 -3.94 -0.39 5.48
C ASP A 115 -4.48 0.84 6.23
N VAL A 116 -5.01 0.65 7.44
CA VAL A 116 -5.48 1.72 8.31
C VAL A 116 -4.41 2.06 9.35
N SER A 117 -4.04 3.34 9.41
CA SER A 117 -3.13 3.88 10.42
C SER A 117 -3.68 3.65 11.83
N LEU A 118 -2.80 3.42 12.81
CA LEU A 118 -3.19 3.44 14.22
C LEU A 118 -3.80 4.80 14.61
N PRO A 119 -4.81 4.85 15.51
CA PRO A 119 -5.46 3.72 16.17
C PRO A 119 -6.46 2.99 15.25
N ARG A 120 -6.39 1.66 15.22
CA ARG A 120 -7.33 0.78 14.49
C ARG A 120 -7.90 -0.31 15.40
N ALA A 121 -8.90 -1.04 14.91
CA ALA A 121 -9.42 -2.22 15.61
C ALA A 121 -8.31 -3.28 15.73
N LEU A 122 -8.08 -3.77 16.95
CA LEU A 122 -7.15 -4.86 17.23
C LEU A 122 -7.95 -6.11 17.56
N TYR A 123 -7.46 -7.28 17.16
CA TYR A 123 -8.12 -8.56 17.42
C TYR A 123 -8.34 -8.81 18.92
N THR A 124 -7.43 -8.32 19.77
CA THR A 124 -7.52 -8.46 21.23
C THR A 124 -8.64 -7.64 21.88
N GLY A 125 -9.19 -6.62 21.20
CA GLY A 125 -10.22 -5.74 21.76
C GLY A 125 -11.64 -6.32 21.78
N GLN A 126 -11.88 -7.46 21.13
CA GLN A 126 -13.19 -8.12 21.10
C GLN A 126 -13.41 -9.09 22.28
N ALA A 127 -12.36 -9.39 23.05
CA ALA A 127 -12.36 -10.39 24.12
C ALA A 127 -12.66 -9.81 25.53
N GLU A 128 -12.87 -8.50 25.66
CA GLU A 128 -13.12 -7.85 26.96
C GLU A 128 -14.61 -7.73 27.32
N ILE A 129 -15.52 -8.49 26.71
CA ILE A 129 -16.82 -8.75 27.36
C ILE A 129 -16.55 -9.90 28.34
N PRO A 130 -16.43 -9.63 29.64
CA PRO A 130 -16.12 -10.70 30.57
C PRO A 130 -17.33 -11.62 30.60
N VAL A 131 -17.09 -12.91 30.34
CA VAL A 131 -18.11 -13.97 30.21
C VAL A 131 -19.07 -14.06 31.40
N HIS A 132 -18.77 -13.44 32.54
CA HIS A 132 -19.65 -13.36 33.70
C HIS A 132 -20.84 -12.40 33.53
N LEU A 133 -20.84 -11.51 32.53
CA LEU A 133 -21.93 -10.56 32.26
C LEU A 133 -22.98 -11.08 31.27
N LEU A 134 -22.79 -12.27 30.68
CA LEU A 134 -23.79 -12.94 29.85
C LEU A 134 -24.69 -13.88 30.66
N LYS A 135 -25.19 -13.41 31.82
CA LYS A 135 -26.40 -13.98 32.41
C LYS A 135 -27.58 -13.28 31.74
N PHE A 136 -28.10 -13.90 30.70
CA PHE A 136 -29.47 -13.63 30.28
C PHE A 136 -30.37 -14.15 31.41
N GLU A 137 -30.96 -13.22 32.16
CA GLU A 137 -32.13 -13.52 33.00
C GLU A 137 -33.24 -14.05 32.08
N SER A 138 -33.97 -15.05 32.58
CA SER A 138 -34.92 -15.95 31.93
C SER A 138 -35.96 -15.31 31.01
#